data_AF-A0A8K0WVN6-F1
#
_entry.id   AF-A0A8K0WVN6-F1
#
_cell.length_a   1.000
_cell.length_b   1.000
_cell.length_c   1.000
_cell.angle_alpha   90.00
_cell.angle_beta   90.00
_cell.angle_gamma   90.00
#
_symmetry.space_group_name_H-M   'P 1'
#
loop_
_entity.id
_entity.type
_entity.pdbx_description
1 polymer ?
#
loop_
_entity_poly.entity_id
_entity_poly.type
_entity_poly.pdbx_seq_one_letter_code
_entity_poly.pdbx_strand_id
1 'polypeptide(L)'
;MRNIDEYSTLPIVVSTHSTLEVRQDSTLEVRQNAADGLEHHLETGLHTVETPSQKILYEKPHTESVVPSPPPSTKKRGWLRRRNMIIGSLVLIIVIFGAVLGGVLGSRSSNSDSHSHSEETGSSGDSPTSTTSLAASSIPTDAAIASTGWRTGDSHISFLAHGMSDDSLVFSIGSNDGADEWRRLQSLSPEYTIQEGSFIALTGVPYRRPNTDTVRMVAMFYLNESSVVNGLQYRITGEGSSEGFIRHRINDDRFVAQRDSTLAAYWPYIVFQSPNADVELLFFDGRNPWTSTRLPTAIDGTRLAVVPTSRSANNITWDG
;
A
#
# COMPACT_ATOMS: atom_id res chain seq x y z
N MET A 1 -9.97 20.80 -23.17
CA MET A 1 -8.64 20.52 -22.60
C MET A 1 -8.43 21.47 -21.44
N ARG A 2 -8.59 21.01 -20.20
CA ARG A 2 -8.26 21.79 -18.99
C ARG A 2 -6.91 21.29 -18.47
N ASN A 3 -6.03 22.21 -18.06
CA ASN A 3 -4.74 21.91 -17.42
C ASN A 3 -4.97 21.08 -16.15
N ILE A 4 -4.17 20.02 -15.97
CA ILE A 4 -4.27 19.03 -14.89
C ILE A 4 -3.00 19.10 -14.01
N ASP A 5 -2.55 20.31 -13.68
CA ASP A 5 -1.25 20.52 -13.00
C ASP A 5 -1.39 20.92 -11.52
N GLU A 6 -2.56 20.76 -10.91
CA GLU A 6 -2.75 21.15 -9.50
C GLU A 6 -3.23 19.96 -8.66
N TYR A 7 -2.33 19.02 -8.40
CA TYR A 7 -2.48 18.14 -7.25
C TYR A 7 -2.20 18.96 -5.99
N SER A 8 -3.25 19.44 -5.34
CA SER A 8 -3.17 20.08 -4.03
C SER A 8 -2.62 19.08 -3.01
N THR A 9 -1.39 19.27 -2.55
CA THR A 9 -0.83 18.55 -1.41
C THR A 9 -1.65 18.92 -0.16
N LEU A 10 -2.28 17.94 0.46
CA LEU A 10 -3.02 18.15 1.70
C LEU A 10 -2.04 18.21 2.88
N PRO A 11 -2.27 19.06 3.90
CA PRO A 11 -1.43 19.06 5.09
C PRO A 11 -1.54 17.70 5.79
N ILE A 12 -0.39 17.10 6.07
CA ILE A 12 -0.30 15.82 6.78
C ILE A 12 0.21 16.10 8.18
N VAL A 13 -0.47 15.53 9.17
CA VAL A 13 0.05 15.50 10.54
C VAL A 13 0.64 14.13 10.79
N VAL A 14 1.94 14.09 11.08
CA VAL A 14 2.62 12.90 11.60
C VAL A 14 2.76 13.09 13.09
N SER A 15 2.04 12.32 13.89
CA SER A 15 2.22 12.35 15.34
C SER A 15 3.27 11.32 15.71
N THR A 16 4.40 11.79 16.24
CA THR A 16 5.18 11.04 17.22
C THR A 16 4.62 11.44 18.60
N HIS A 17 5.25 11.19 19.73
CA HIS A 17 4.86 11.89 20.99
C HIS A 17 5.01 13.43 20.92
N SER A 18 5.28 13.98 19.72
CA SER A 18 5.18 15.38 19.32
C SER A 18 4.38 15.48 18.01
N THR A 19 3.55 16.52 17.87
CA THR A 19 2.76 16.75 16.64
C THR A 19 3.63 17.43 15.59
N LEU A 20 3.91 16.77 14.47
CA LEU A 20 4.54 17.39 13.29
C LEU A 20 3.44 17.76 12.29
N GLU A 21 3.33 19.04 11.94
CA GLU A 21 2.40 19.53 10.93
C GLU A 21 3.19 19.87 9.65
N VAL A 22 2.95 19.11 8.58
CA VAL A 22 3.54 19.39 7.27
C VAL A 22 2.63 20.34 6.51
N ARG A 23 3.08 21.57 6.27
CA ARG A 23 2.33 22.58 5.51
C ARG A 23 2.55 22.48 3.99
N GLN A 24 1.59 23.03 3.27
CA GLN A 24 1.46 23.02 1.81
C GLN A 24 2.63 23.69 1.05
N ASP A 25 3.44 24.51 1.74
CA ASP A 25 4.59 25.23 1.20
C ASP A 25 5.93 24.51 1.41
N SER A 26 5.90 23.23 1.81
CA SER A 26 7.09 22.43 2.13
C SER A 26 7.88 22.95 3.35
N THR A 27 7.30 23.88 4.13
CA THR A 27 7.87 24.28 5.42
C THR A 27 7.34 23.37 6.52
N LEU A 28 8.26 22.81 7.31
CA LEU A 28 7.97 21.94 8.44
C LEU A 28 7.90 22.81 9.71
N GLU A 29 6.73 22.93 10.32
CA GLU A 29 6.60 23.48 11.67
C GLU A 29 6.51 22.34 12.68
N VAL A 30 7.50 22.26 13.58
CA VAL A 30 7.46 21.35 14.73
C VAL A 30 6.69 22.03 15.85
N ARG A 31 5.50 21.51 16.20
CA ARG A 31 4.73 21.98 17.35
C ARG A 31 4.82 20.95 18.48
N GLN A 32 5.64 21.24 19.49
CA GLN A 32 5.60 20.51 20.75
C GLN A 32 4.38 20.97 21.55
N ASN A 33 3.32 20.17 21.54
CA ASN A 33 2.25 20.32 22.50
C ASN A 33 2.72 19.73 23.83
N ALA A 34 3.08 20.59 24.78
CA ALA A 34 3.31 20.20 26.15
C ALA A 34 1.98 19.73 26.75
N ALA A 35 1.71 18.44 26.65
CA ALA A 35 0.72 17.79 27.49
C ALA A 35 1.44 17.33 28.75
N ASP A 36 1.41 18.15 29.79
CA ASP A 36 1.48 17.67 31.16
C ASP A 36 0.84 18.68 32.11
N GLY A 37 -0.33 18.29 32.62
CA GLY A 37 -0.84 18.77 33.88
C GLY A 37 -0.24 17.90 34.99
N LEU A 38 0.92 18.30 35.50
CA LEU A 38 1.35 17.92 36.84
C LEU A 38 2.19 19.07 37.40
N GLU A 39 1.56 19.89 38.25
CA GLU A 39 2.22 20.98 38.95
C GLU A 39 3.24 20.43 39.94
N HIS A 40 4.51 20.44 39.57
CA HIS A 40 5.60 20.49 40.54
C HIS A 40 6.38 21.79 40.33
N HIS A 41 6.20 22.68 41.31
CA HIS A 41 6.99 23.88 41.50
C HIS A 41 8.49 23.54 41.57
N LEU A 42 9.22 23.86 40.50
CA LEU A 42 10.68 23.94 40.49
C LEU A 42 11.06 25.24 39.78
N GLU A 43 11.50 26.22 40.58
CA GLU A 43 12.22 27.39 40.10
C GLU A 43 13.45 26.93 39.33
N THR A 44 13.47 27.16 38.02
CA THR A 44 14.72 27.26 37.27
C THR A 44 14.65 28.47 36.34
N GLY A 45 15.66 29.33 36.46
CA GLY A 45 15.73 30.64 35.84
C GLY A 45 15.75 30.58 34.32
N LEU A 46 14.85 31.35 33.71
CA LEU A 46 14.77 31.59 32.28
C LEU A 46 15.83 32.64 31.89
N HIS A 47 16.94 32.21 31.31
CA HIS A 47 17.81 33.10 30.54
C HIS A 47 17.22 33.28 29.14
N THR A 48 16.64 34.46 28.88
CA THR A 48 16.28 34.90 27.53
C THR A 48 17.56 35.24 26.77
N VAL A 49 17.97 34.36 25.84
CA VAL A 49 19.00 34.68 24.85
C VAL A 49 18.33 35.38 23.67
N GLU A 50 18.40 36.70 23.65
CA GLU A 50 18.06 37.50 22.46
C GLU A 50 19.03 37.13 21.33
N THR A 51 18.50 36.53 20.27
CA THR A 51 19.27 36.29 19.05
C THR A 51 19.24 37.57 18.21
N PRO A 52 20.39 38.17 17.85
CA PRO A 52 20.40 39.39 17.04
C PRO A 52 19.85 39.08 15.64
N SER A 53 18.85 39.85 15.22
CA SER A 53 18.30 39.84 13.86
C SER A 53 19.40 40.16 12.85
N GLN A 54 19.96 39.15 12.20
CA GLN A 54 20.80 39.33 11.01
C GLN A 54 19.91 39.65 9.82
N LYS A 55 19.95 40.91 9.41
CA LYS A 55 19.35 41.43 8.17
C LYS A 55 20.16 40.89 6.99
N ILE A 56 19.73 39.79 6.39
CA ILE A 56 20.33 39.26 5.17
C ILE A 56 19.97 40.22 4.02
N LEU A 57 20.96 41.03 3.61
CA LEU A 57 20.90 41.88 2.44
C LEU A 57 21.02 40.97 1.21
N TYR A 58 19.95 40.84 0.43
CA TYR A 58 19.99 40.13 -0.84
C TYR A 58 20.87 40.90 -1.84
N GLU A 59 22.08 40.40 -2.05
CA GLU A 59 22.94 40.81 -3.16
C GLU A 59 22.41 40.19 -4.45
N LYS A 60 22.15 41.04 -5.44
CA LYS A 60 21.59 40.69 -6.74
C LYS A 60 22.66 39.91 -7.53
N PRO A 61 22.45 38.64 -7.90
CA PRO A 61 23.46 37.89 -8.64
C PRO A 61 23.68 38.52 -10.01
N HIS A 62 24.95 38.78 -10.32
CA HIS A 62 25.41 39.24 -11.62
C HIS A 62 25.07 38.21 -12.70
N THR A 63 24.35 38.66 -13.72
CA THR A 63 24.04 37.90 -14.92
C THR A 63 25.32 37.70 -15.73
N GLU A 64 25.95 36.54 -15.59
CA GLU A 64 27.00 36.09 -16.50
C GLU A 64 26.35 35.54 -17.77
N SER A 65 26.64 36.20 -18.90
CA SER A 65 26.13 35.85 -20.23
C SER A 65 26.77 34.55 -20.73
N VAL A 66 26.13 33.42 -20.43
CA VAL A 66 26.54 32.10 -20.95
C VAL A 66 26.20 31.98 -22.43
N VAL A 67 27.24 31.79 -23.24
CA VAL A 67 27.21 31.53 -24.69
C VAL A 67 26.44 30.24 -25.00
N PRO A 68 25.51 30.24 -25.97
CA PRO A 68 24.68 29.05 -26.25
C PRO A 68 25.51 27.94 -26.92
N SER A 69 25.63 26.80 -26.24
CA SER A 69 26.14 25.56 -26.84
C SER A 69 25.09 24.89 -27.73
N PRO A 70 25.49 24.32 -28.88
CA PRO A 70 24.56 23.70 -29.83
C PRO A 70 23.94 22.40 -29.27
N PRO A 71 22.71 22.06 -29.71
CA PRO A 71 21.97 20.93 -29.15
C PRO A 71 22.56 19.57 -29.56
N PRO A 72 22.70 18.60 -28.63
CA PRO A 72 23.12 17.25 -28.97
C PRO A 72 21.98 16.49 -29.65
N SER A 73 22.20 16.07 -30.90
CA SER A 73 21.29 15.19 -31.63
C SER A 73 21.45 13.74 -31.15
N THR A 74 20.42 13.17 -30.50
CA THR A 74 20.39 11.74 -30.16
C THR A 74 19.27 11.03 -30.91
N LYS A 75 19.62 10.38 -32.03
CA LYS A 75 18.76 9.42 -32.73
C LYS A 75 19.28 8.00 -32.49
N LYS A 76 18.32 7.06 -32.43
CA LYS A 76 18.43 5.57 -32.52
C LYS A 76 18.47 4.79 -31.20
N ARG A 77 17.32 4.64 -30.54
CA ARG A 77 17.10 3.61 -29.49
C ARG A 77 15.86 2.72 -29.73
N GLY A 78 15.45 2.56 -30.99
CA GLY A 78 14.23 1.81 -31.37
C GLY A 78 14.45 0.38 -31.89
N TRP A 79 15.69 -0.04 -32.17
CA TRP A 79 15.94 -1.31 -32.87
C TRP A 79 15.90 -2.54 -31.94
N LEU A 80 16.36 -2.40 -30.69
CA LEU A 80 16.41 -3.50 -29.73
C LEU A 80 15.02 -4.00 -29.30
N ARG A 81 14.01 -3.12 -29.24
CA ARG A 81 12.62 -3.50 -28.91
C ARG A 81 11.98 -4.41 -29.95
N ARG A 82 12.31 -4.23 -31.24
CA ARG A 82 11.77 -5.08 -32.32
C ARG A 82 12.33 -6.50 -32.28
N ARG A 83 13.58 -6.68 -31.82
CA ARG A 83 14.20 -8.02 -31.73
C ARG A 83 13.57 -8.87 -30.62
N ASN A 84 13.22 -8.25 -29.50
CA ASN A 84 12.62 -8.97 -28.37
C ASN A 84 11.18 -9.43 -28.66
N MET A 85 10.43 -8.68 -29.48
CA MET A 85 9.08 -9.06 -29.90
C MET A 85 9.06 -10.31 -30.79
N ILE A 86 10.04 -10.46 -31.68
CA ILE A 86 10.12 -11.61 -32.61
C ILE A 86 10.42 -12.90 -31.83
N ILE A 87 11.32 -12.84 -30.83
CA ILE A 87 11.69 -14.00 -30.01
C ILE A 87 10.48 -14.49 -29.19
N GLY A 88 9.72 -13.57 -28.57
CA GLY A 88 8.53 -13.92 -27.80
C GLY A 88 7.45 -14.60 -28.65
N SER A 89 7.24 -14.13 -29.88
CA SER A 89 6.28 -14.74 -30.81
C SER A 89 6.65 -16.17 -31.20
N LEU A 90 7.93 -16.47 -31.36
CA LEU A 90 8.38 -17.82 -31.75
C LEU A 90 8.15 -18.83 -30.61
N VAL A 91 8.43 -18.44 -29.37
CA VAL A 91 8.21 -19.29 -28.19
C VAL A 91 6.73 -19.61 -28.01
N LEU A 92 5.84 -18.62 -28.18
CA LEU A 92 4.40 -18.82 -28.08
C LEU A 92 3.88 -19.85 -29.09
N ILE A 93 4.37 -19.81 -30.33
CA ILE A 93 3.98 -20.77 -31.37
C ILE A 93 4.39 -22.19 -30.98
N ILE A 94 5.60 -22.39 -30.44
CA ILE A 94 6.08 -23.72 -30.00
C ILE A 94 5.20 -24.29 -28.88
N VAL A 95 4.79 -23.46 -27.93
CA VAL A 95 3.91 -23.88 -26.82
C VAL A 95 2.54 -24.31 -27.33
N ILE A 96 1.96 -23.57 -28.27
CA ILE A 96 0.66 -23.92 -28.87
C ILE A 96 0.76 -25.26 -29.60
N PHE A 97 1.81 -25.48 -30.40
CA PHE A 97 2.00 -26.78 -31.08
C PHE A 97 2.19 -27.93 -30.08
N GLY A 98 2.95 -27.73 -29.00
CA GLY A 98 3.12 -28.75 -27.95
C GLY A 98 1.80 -29.12 -27.26
N ALA A 99 0.98 -28.12 -26.92
CA ALA A 99 -0.32 -28.34 -26.29
C ALA A 99 -1.31 -29.05 -27.23
N VAL A 100 -1.37 -28.64 -28.50
CA VAL A 100 -2.27 -29.25 -29.50
C VAL A 100 -1.86 -30.68 -29.82
N LEU A 101 -0.56 -30.96 -29.95
CA LEU A 101 -0.05 -32.32 -30.17
C LEU A 101 -0.22 -33.22 -28.95
N GLY A 102 -0.11 -32.68 -27.73
CA GLY A 102 -0.38 -33.43 -26.50
C GLY A 102 -1.86 -33.84 -26.35
N GLY A 103 -2.78 -32.99 -26.79
CA GLY A 103 -4.23 -33.27 -26.71
C GLY A 103 -4.72 -34.38 -27.64
N VAL A 104 -4.15 -34.51 -28.85
CA VAL A 104 -4.63 -35.49 -29.85
C VAL A 104 -4.07 -36.91 -29.67
N LEU A 105 -2.97 -37.09 -28.94
CA LEU A 105 -2.45 -38.42 -28.60
C LEU A 105 -2.91 -38.96 -27.24
N GLY A 106 -3.43 -38.10 -26.35
CA GLY A 106 -3.84 -38.49 -24.99
C GLY A 106 -5.16 -39.26 -24.89
N SER A 107 -5.97 -39.34 -25.94
CA SER A 107 -7.34 -39.88 -25.86
C SER A 107 -7.48 -41.38 -26.16
N ARG A 108 -6.38 -42.16 -26.23
CA ARG A 108 -6.41 -43.58 -26.64
C ARG A 108 -5.64 -44.53 -25.71
N SER A 109 -5.77 -44.38 -24.40
CA SER A 109 -5.31 -45.43 -23.48
C SER A 109 -6.05 -45.43 -22.15
N SER A 110 -7.22 -46.07 -22.12
CA SER A 110 -7.66 -46.88 -20.97
C SER A 110 -8.98 -47.58 -21.31
N ASN A 111 -8.89 -48.82 -21.80
CA ASN A 111 -10.05 -49.67 -21.96
C ASN A 111 -9.65 -51.12 -21.63
N SER A 112 -9.74 -51.48 -20.34
CA SER A 112 -9.97 -52.84 -19.83
C SER A 112 -9.73 -52.83 -18.32
N ASP A 113 -10.78 -52.88 -17.51
CA ASP A 113 -11.10 -54.11 -16.78
C ASP A 113 -12.32 -53.92 -15.88
N SER A 114 -13.32 -54.75 -16.18
CA SER A 114 -14.56 -54.92 -15.44
C SER A 114 -14.32 -55.75 -14.18
N HIS A 115 -14.64 -55.21 -13.01
CA HIS A 115 -15.10 -56.02 -11.88
C HIS A 115 -16.22 -55.32 -11.13
N SER A 116 -17.34 -56.03 -11.07
CA SER A 116 -18.60 -55.71 -10.42
C SER A 116 -18.49 -55.76 -8.90
N HIS A 117 -18.96 -54.72 -8.21
CA HIS A 117 -19.68 -54.91 -6.94
C HIS A 117 -20.60 -53.72 -6.61
N SER A 118 -21.89 -54.07 -6.55
CA SER A 118 -22.96 -53.65 -5.62
C SER A 118 -23.03 -52.20 -5.12
N GLU A 119 -24.18 -51.57 -5.44
CA GLU A 119 -25.09 -50.82 -4.56
C GLU A 119 -24.48 -49.82 -3.55
N GLU A 120 -24.67 -48.52 -3.83
CA GLU A 120 -25.43 -47.64 -2.94
C GLU A 120 -25.73 -46.29 -3.61
N THR A 121 -26.95 -45.82 -3.39
CA THR A 121 -27.56 -44.62 -3.98
C THR A 121 -26.95 -43.36 -3.36
N GLY A 122 -25.91 -42.80 -3.98
CA GLY A 122 -25.24 -41.57 -3.53
C GLY A 122 -25.66 -40.33 -4.33
N SER A 123 -26.43 -39.45 -3.71
CA SER A 123 -26.85 -38.15 -4.23
C SER A 123 -25.68 -37.29 -4.68
N SER A 124 -25.74 -36.81 -5.93
CA SER A 124 -24.96 -35.68 -6.44
C SER A 124 -25.24 -34.44 -5.61
N GLY A 125 -24.20 -33.72 -5.18
CA GLY A 125 -24.34 -32.45 -4.49
C GLY A 125 -22.97 -31.84 -4.20
N ASP A 126 -22.57 -30.92 -5.08
CA ASP A 126 -21.52 -29.90 -4.95
C ASP A 126 -20.52 -30.06 -3.81
N SER A 127 -19.24 -30.33 -4.16
CA SER A 127 -18.12 -30.19 -3.24
C SER A 127 -18.05 -28.76 -2.70
N PRO A 128 -18.34 -28.50 -1.41
CA PRO A 128 -18.07 -27.19 -0.84
C PRO A 128 -16.54 -27.05 -0.69
N THR A 129 -15.99 -25.95 -1.18
CA THR A 129 -14.64 -25.51 -0.81
C THR A 129 -14.58 -25.40 0.71
N SER A 130 -13.89 -26.33 1.37
CA SER A 130 -13.73 -26.37 2.82
C SER A 130 -12.94 -25.15 3.30
N THR A 131 -13.64 -24.06 3.59
CA THR A 131 -13.09 -22.96 4.39
C THR A 131 -12.96 -23.45 5.83
N THR A 132 -11.77 -23.90 6.22
CA THR A 132 -11.47 -24.28 7.61
C THR A 132 -11.69 -23.05 8.50
N SER A 133 -12.71 -23.11 9.35
CA SER A 133 -13.00 -22.09 10.34
C SER A 133 -11.86 -22.05 11.37
N LEU A 134 -10.96 -21.07 11.27
CA LEU A 134 -9.97 -20.81 12.33
C LEU A 134 -10.74 -20.42 13.61
N ALA A 135 -10.52 -21.15 14.71
CA ALA A 135 -11.13 -20.84 15.99
C ALA A 135 -10.56 -19.51 16.54
N ALA A 136 -11.38 -18.76 17.28
CA ALA A 136 -11.05 -17.44 17.81
C ALA A 136 -9.82 -17.39 18.76
N SER A 137 -9.19 -18.53 19.08
CA SER A 137 -8.03 -18.63 19.97
C SER A 137 -6.67 -18.49 19.27
N SER A 138 -6.62 -18.11 17.98
CA SER A 138 -5.38 -18.14 17.19
C SER A 138 -4.74 -16.77 16.92
N ILE A 139 -5.25 -15.67 17.46
CA ILE A 139 -4.63 -14.35 17.28
C ILE A 139 -3.50 -14.19 18.31
N PRO A 140 -2.24 -14.00 17.88
CA PRO A 140 -1.13 -13.73 18.80
C PRO A 140 -1.41 -12.49 19.67
N THR A 141 -1.01 -12.52 20.94
CA THR A 141 -1.24 -11.42 21.90
C THR A 141 -0.60 -10.09 21.47
N ASP A 142 0.45 -10.18 20.66
CA ASP A 142 1.27 -9.10 20.12
C ASP A 142 1.05 -8.86 18.62
N ALA A 143 0.01 -9.48 18.04
CA ALA A 143 -0.30 -9.30 16.63
C ALA A 143 -0.58 -7.83 16.31
N ALA A 144 0.09 -7.31 15.29
CA ALA A 144 -0.27 -6.03 14.72
C ALA A 144 -1.66 -6.13 14.08
N ILE A 145 -2.52 -5.15 14.38
CA ILE A 145 -3.88 -5.07 13.85
C ILE A 145 -4.00 -3.77 13.09
N ALA A 146 -4.60 -3.82 11.91
CA ALA A 146 -4.94 -2.64 11.14
C ALA A 146 -6.34 -2.75 10.56
N SER A 147 -7.01 -1.61 10.47
CA SER A 147 -8.36 -1.54 9.92
C SER A 147 -8.52 -0.35 8.99
N THR A 148 -9.42 -0.48 8.03
CA THR A 148 -9.88 0.62 7.21
C THR A 148 -11.32 0.36 6.82
N GLY A 149 -12.05 1.38 6.39
CA GLY A 149 -13.41 1.21 5.94
C GLY A 149 -13.93 2.47 5.30
N TRP A 150 -15.15 2.39 4.82
CA TRP A 150 -15.86 3.55 4.31
C TRP A 150 -17.36 3.38 4.48
N ARG A 151 -18.07 4.48 4.31
CA ARG A 151 -19.52 4.56 4.41
C ARG A 151 -20.13 5.08 3.11
N THR A 152 -21.23 4.49 2.66
CA THR A 152 -22.09 4.97 1.57
C THR A 152 -23.51 5.13 2.11
N GLY A 153 -23.96 6.36 2.36
CA GLY A 153 -25.25 6.57 3.00
C GLY A 153 -25.28 5.93 4.40
N ASP A 154 -26.21 4.99 4.60
CA ASP A 154 -26.34 4.21 5.84
C ASP A 154 -25.50 2.92 5.85
N SER A 155 -24.99 2.53 4.68
CA SER A 155 -24.15 1.35 4.51
C SER A 155 -22.71 1.62 4.89
N HIS A 156 -22.05 0.70 5.58
CA HIS A 156 -20.62 0.72 5.86
C HIS A 156 -19.99 -0.62 5.51
N ILE A 157 -18.70 -0.56 5.20
CA ILE A 157 -17.84 -1.74 5.06
C ILE A 157 -16.53 -1.45 5.76
N SER A 158 -16.08 -2.45 6.51
CA SER A 158 -14.89 -2.42 7.33
C SER A 158 -14.01 -3.60 6.96
N PHE A 159 -12.72 -3.34 6.88
CA PHE A 159 -11.67 -4.33 6.70
C PHE A 159 -10.86 -4.36 7.98
N LEU A 160 -10.58 -5.55 8.48
CA LEU A 160 -9.70 -5.80 9.60
C LEU A 160 -8.65 -6.81 9.17
N ALA A 161 -7.38 -6.50 9.36
CA ALA A 161 -6.29 -7.42 9.08
C ALA A 161 -5.34 -7.52 10.27
N HIS A 162 -4.72 -8.69 10.41
CA HIS A 162 -3.69 -8.96 11.39
C HIS A 162 -2.70 -10.00 10.89
N GLY A 163 -1.51 -10.01 11.49
CA GLY A 163 -0.51 -11.06 11.27
C GLY A 163 -0.79 -12.26 12.18
N MET A 164 -0.44 -13.45 11.70
CA MET A 164 -0.42 -14.69 12.51
C MET A 164 1.02 -15.08 12.82
N SER A 165 1.20 -16.01 13.77
CA SER A 165 2.53 -16.51 14.18
C SER A 165 3.21 -17.41 13.15
N ASP A 166 2.52 -17.79 12.08
CA ASP A 166 3.01 -18.63 10.99
C ASP A 166 3.41 -17.81 9.75
N ASP A 167 3.77 -16.53 9.95
CA ASP A 167 4.09 -15.57 8.91
C ASP A 167 3.01 -15.42 7.83
N SER A 168 1.76 -15.70 8.19
CA SER A 168 0.61 -15.47 7.32
C SER A 168 -0.11 -14.17 7.69
N LEU A 169 -0.74 -13.59 6.68
CA LEU A 169 -1.64 -12.46 6.84
C LEU A 169 -3.07 -12.97 6.81
N VAL A 170 -3.91 -12.47 7.69
CA VAL A 170 -5.34 -12.78 7.70
C VAL A 170 -6.16 -11.51 7.70
N PHE A 171 -7.33 -11.58 7.07
CA PHE A 171 -8.27 -10.46 7.08
C PHE A 171 -9.72 -10.93 7.19
N SER A 172 -10.57 -10.02 7.64
CA SER A 172 -12.02 -10.15 7.63
C SER A 172 -12.66 -8.86 7.11
N ILE A 173 -13.86 -8.99 6.56
CA ILE A 173 -14.66 -7.89 6.05
C ILE A 173 -15.98 -7.89 6.82
N GLY A 174 -16.31 -6.77 7.47
CA GLY A 174 -17.62 -6.51 8.07
C GLY A 174 -18.42 -5.55 7.22
N SER A 175 -19.74 -5.76 7.12
CA SER A 175 -20.65 -4.84 6.43
C SER A 175 -22.05 -4.94 7.04
N ASN A 176 -22.82 -3.85 6.94
CA ASN A 176 -24.23 -3.80 7.32
C ASN A 176 -25.20 -3.80 6.12
N ASP A 177 -24.73 -4.17 4.92
CA ASP A 177 -25.60 -4.33 3.73
C ASP A 177 -26.48 -5.61 3.81
N GLY A 178 -26.93 -5.97 5.01
CA GLY A 178 -27.63 -7.21 5.33
C GLY A 178 -27.78 -7.41 6.84
N ALA A 179 -27.49 -8.61 7.33
CA ALA A 179 -27.24 -8.82 8.75
C ALA A 179 -25.86 -8.24 9.08
N ASP A 180 -25.74 -7.47 10.17
CA ASP A 180 -24.47 -6.91 10.67
C ASP A 180 -23.48 -8.05 10.99
N GLU A 181 -22.79 -8.55 9.98
CA GLU A 181 -22.00 -9.77 10.07
C GLU A 181 -20.59 -9.55 9.52
N TRP A 182 -19.62 -9.97 10.33
CA TRP A 182 -18.25 -10.13 9.88
C TRP A 182 -18.13 -11.43 9.08
N ARG A 183 -17.55 -11.35 7.88
CA ARG A 183 -17.20 -12.53 7.10
C ARG A 183 -16.15 -13.36 7.83
N ARG A 184 -16.12 -14.66 7.52
CA ARG A 184 -15.07 -15.56 8.02
C ARG A 184 -13.69 -15.02 7.68
N LEU A 185 -12.75 -15.25 8.61
CA LEU A 185 -11.34 -14.93 8.40
C LEU A 185 -10.83 -15.63 7.13
N GLN A 186 -10.11 -14.87 6.31
CA GLN A 186 -9.47 -15.34 5.10
C GLN A 186 -7.96 -15.20 5.27
N SER A 187 -7.24 -16.29 4.99
CA SER A 187 -5.77 -16.27 4.96
C SER A 187 -5.26 -15.79 3.61
N LEU A 188 -4.17 -15.05 3.65
CA LEU A 188 -3.46 -14.49 2.51
C LEU A 188 -2.07 -15.12 2.43
N SER A 189 -1.68 -15.49 1.22
CA SER A 189 -0.33 -15.94 0.90
C SER A 189 0.34 -14.88 0.02
N PRO A 190 0.90 -13.82 0.62
CA PRO A 190 1.59 -12.79 -0.15
C PRO A 190 2.79 -13.34 -0.92
N GLU A 191 3.23 -12.62 -1.96
CA GLU A 191 4.46 -12.94 -2.71
C GLU A 191 5.71 -12.91 -1.81
N TYR A 192 5.71 -12.05 -0.80
CA TYR A 192 6.79 -11.90 0.18
C TYR A 192 6.28 -12.23 1.56
N THR A 193 6.95 -13.15 2.25
CA THR A 193 6.70 -13.53 3.65
C THR A 193 6.75 -12.29 4.54
N ILE A 194 5.74 -12.11 5.39
CA ILE A 194 5.71 -11.02 6.37
C ILE A 194 6.75 -11.29 7.46
N GLN A 195 7.40 -10.23 7.95
CA GLN A 195 8.31 -10.34 9.09
C GLN A 195 7.51 -10.68 10.35
N GLU A 196 8.03 -11.59 11.17
CA GLU A 196 7.46 -11.87 12.50
C GLU A 196 7.33 -10.56 13.32
N GLY A 197 6.16 -10.33 13.91
CA GLY A 197 5.85 -9.11 14.66
C GLY A 197 5.78 -7.83 13.82
N SER A 198 5.74 -7.93 12.49
CA SER A 198 5.65 -6.78 11.60
C SER A 198 4.39 -5.95 11.85
N PHE A 199 4.52 -4.63 11.75
CA PHE A 199 3.38 -3.73 11.71
C PHE A 199 2.69 -3.78 10.35
N ILE A 200 1.36 -3.73 10.40
CA ILE A 200 0.51 -3.71 9.22
C ILE A 200 -0.16 -2.33 9.15
N ALA A 201 -0.27 -1.77 7.96
CA ALA A 201 -1.05 -0.57 7.71
C ALA A 201 -2.13 -0.85 6.64
N LEU A 202 -3.38 -0.44 6.91
CA LEU A 202 -4.48 -0.54 5.96
C LEU A 202 -4.95 0.86 5.58
N THR A 203 -5.26 1.07 4.31
CA THR A 203 -5.86 2.32 3.85
C THR A 203 -6.85 2.09 2.71
N GLY A 204 -7.93 2.88 2.71
CA GLY A 204 -8.89 2.92 1.61
C GLY A 204 -8.35 3.78 0.47
N VAL A 205 -8.44 3.26 -0.75
CA VAL A 205 -8.02 3.94 -1.97
C VAL A 205 -9.27 4.35 -2.75
N PRO A 206 -9.66 5.64 -2.71
CA PRO A 206 -10.74 6.12 -3.56
C PRO A 206 -10.25 6.08 -5.01
N TYR A 207 -10.90 5.29 -5.86
CA TYR A 207 -10.60 5.27 -7.28
C TYR A 207 -11.84 5.54 -8.12
N ARG A 208 -11.80 6.64 -8.86
CA ARG A 208 -12.86 7.00 -9.81
C ARG A 208 -12.37 6.73 -11.23
N ARG A 209 -12.94 5.71 -11.86
CA ARG A 209 -12.78 5.51 -13.30
C ARG A 209 -13.64 6.54 -14.05
N PRO A 210 -13.15 7.12 -15.15
CA PRO A 210 -13.99 7.90 -16.06
C PRO A 210 -15.16 7.05 -16.57
N ASN A 211 -16.38 7.56 -16.45
CA ASN A 211 -17.61 6.96 -17.00
C ASN A 211 -18.07 5.61 -16.41
N THR A 212 -17.56 5.19 -15.25
CA THR A 212 -18.08 4.01 -14.54
C THR A 212 -18.34 4.32 -13.06
N ASP A 213 -18.94 3.35 -12.36
CA ASP A 213 -19.05 3.40 -10.91
C ASP A 213 -17.68 3.55 -10.23
N THR A 214 -17.71 4.12 -9.02
CA THR A 214 -16.52 4.31 -8.19
C THR A 214 -15.96 2.94 -7.79
N VAL A 215 -14.73 2.65 -8.21
CA VAL A 215 -14.01 1.46 -7.80
C VAL A 215 -13.38 1.76 -6.44
N ARG A 216 -13.66 0.91 -5.45
CA ARG A 216 -13.07 1.06 -4.13
C ARG A 216 -12.03 -0.02 -3.95
N MET A 217 -10.86 0.39 -3.48
CA MET A 217 -9.77 -0.54 -3.23
C MET A 217 -9.29 -0.36 -1.79
N VAL A 218 -8.73 -1.42 -1.22
CA VAL A 218 -8.00 -1.36 0.04
C VAL A 218 -6.55 -1.68 -0.27
N ALA A 219 -5.63 -0.85 0.18
CA ALA A 219 -4.22 -1.19 0.18
C ALA A 219 -3.82 -1.64 1.59
N MET A 220 -3.13 -2.77 1.65
CA MET A 220 -2.50 -3.30 2.87
C MET A 220 -0.99 -3.23 2.66
N PHE A 221 -0.27 -2.69 3.64
CA PHE A 221 1.19 -2.59 3.64
C PHE A 221 1.75 -3.30 4.86
N TYR A 222 2.91 -3.94 4.68
CA TYR A 222 3.61 -4.72 5.71
C TYR A 222 5.11 -4.73 5.42
N LEU A 223 5.92 -5.13 6.39
CA LEU A 223 7.35 -5.39 6.19
C LEU A 223 7.60 -6.87 5.96
N ASN A 224 8.40 -7.22 4.96
CA ASN A 224 8.88 -8.59 4.81
C ASN A 224 10.11 -8.87 5.70
N GLU A 225 10.59 -10.12 5.72
CA GLU A 225 11.76 -10.54 6.52
C GLU A 225 13.04 -9.71 6.29
N SER A 226 13.17 -9.05 5.14
CA SER A 226 14.29 -8.14 4.81
C SER A 226 13.99 -6.68 5.16
N SER A 227 12.94 -6.41 5.94
CA SER A 227 12.43 -5.09 6.30
C SER A 227 12.11 -4.21 5.09
N VAL A 228 11.74 -4.83 3.96
CA VAL A 228 11.29 -4.09 2.77
C VAL A 228 9.77 -3.86 2.88
N VAL A 229 9.34 -2.65 2.57
CA VAL A 229 7.92 -2.27 2.49
C VAL A 229 7.29 -2.99 1.31
N ASN A 230 6.32 -3.85 1.60
CA ASN A 230 5.52 -4.57 0.62
C ASN A 230 4.05 -4.22 0.76
N GLY A 231 3.25 -4.57 -0.25
CA GLY A 231 1.81 -4.37 -0.18
C GLY A 231 0.98 -5.31 -1.04
N LEU A 232 -0.28 -5.39 -0.65
CA LEU A 232 -1.37 -6.04 -1.34
C LEU A 232 -2.51 -5.03 -1.60
N GLN A 233 -3.31 -5.26 -2.63
CA GLN A 233 -4.46 -4.44 -2.97
C GLN A 233 -5.71 -5.30 -3.09
N TYR A 234 -6.73 -5.06 -2.26
CA TYR A 234 -8.05 -5.65 -2.43
C TYR A 234 -8.86 -4.82 -3.42
N ARG A 235 -9.34 -5.42 -4.50
CA ARG A 235 -10.16 -4.72 -5.51
C ARG A 235 -11.62 -5.14 -5.41
N ILE A 236 -12.49 -4.16 -5.18
CA ILE A 236 -13.94 -4.30 -5.27
C ILE A 236 -14.38 -3.75 -6.62
N THR A 237 -14.91 -4.60 -7.46
CA THR A 237 -15.51 -4.23 -8.74
C THR A 237 -16.98 -3.84 -8.52
N GLY A 238 -17.57 -3.12 -9.48
CA GLY A 238 -19.02 -2.86 -9.47
C GLY A 238 -19.80 -4.16 -9.33
N GLU A 239 -21.02 -4.08 -8.80
CA GLU A 239 -21.92 -5.24 -8.54
C GLU A 239 -21.51 -6.15 -7.36
N GLY A 240 -20.61 -5.69 -6.49
CA GLY A 240 -20.25 -6.44 -5.27
C GLY A 240 -19.34 -7.65 -5.53
N SER A 241 -18.83 -7.78 -6.76
CA SER A 241 -17.76 -8.73 -7.08
C SER A 241 -16.41 -8.23 -6.54
N SER A 242 -15.54 -9.16 -6.16
CA SER A 242 -14.18 -8.84 -5.67
C SER A 242 -13.16 -9.74 -6.35
N GLU A 243 -12.03 -9.17 -6.75
CA GLU A 243 -10.88 -9.94 -7.26
C GLU A 243 -10.00 -10.51 -6.13
N GLY A 244 -10.35 -10.20 -4.87
CA GLY A 244 -9.50 -10.53 -3.72
C GLY A 244 -8.31 -9.58 -3.60
N PHE A 245 -7.33 -9.97 -2.78
CA PHE A 245 -6.06 -9.27 -2.68
C PHE A 245 -5.12 -9.68 -3.82
N ILE A 246 -4.63 -8.68 -4.55
CA ILE A 246 -3.61 -8.82 -5.60
C ILE A 246 -2.34 -8.07 -5.19
N ARG A 247 -1.24 -8.33 -5.90
CA ARG A 247 0.05 -7.65 -5.70
C ARG A 247 -0.09 -6.12 -5.83
N HIS A 248 0.45 -5.35 -4.88
CA HIS A 248 0.52 -3.89 -4.97
C HIS A 248 1.78 -3.43 -5.72
N ARG A 249 1.70 -2.31 -6.46
CA ARG A 249 2.81 -1.73 -7.25
C ARG A 249 4.03 -1.31 -6.40
N ILE A 250 3.85 -1.10 -5.10
CA ILE A 250 4.95 -0.71 -4.19
C ILE A 250 6.05 -1.77 -4.12
N ASN A 251 5.71 -3.03 -4.42
CA ASN A 251 6.64 -4.14 -4.44
C ASN A 251 7.73 -4.00 -5.53
N ASP A 252 7.57 -3.07 -6.49
CA ASP A 252 8.54 -2.79 -7.53
C ASP A 252 9.67 -1.84 -7.08
N ASP A 253 9.42 -1.02 -6.05
CA ASP A 253 10.30 0.12 -5.68
C ASP A 253 11.27 -0.19 -4.52
N ARG A 254 11.02 -1.26 -3.75
CA ARG A 254 11.91 -1.81 -2.70
C ARG A 254 12.40 -0.80 -1.65
N PHE A 255 11.49 -0.09 -1.00
CA PHE A 255 11.81 0.77 0.15
C PHE A 255 12.20 -0.07 1.37
N VAL A 256 13.33 0.25 1.99
CA VAL A 256 13.84 -0.46 3.19
C VAL A 256 13.51 0.35 4.43
N ALA A 257 12.80 -0.26 5.36
CA ALA A 257 12.51 0.28 6.68
C ALA A 257 13.50 -0.24 7.72
N GLN A 258 13.54 0.42 8.87
CA GLN A 258 14.11 -0.13 10.09
C GLN A 258 13.31 -1.39 10.49
N ARG A 259 13.99 -2.38 11.06
CA ARG A 259 13.39 -3.70 11.36
C ARG A 259 12.17 -3.62 12.28
N ASP A 260 12.21 -2.73 13.26
CA ASP A 260 11.13 -2.47 14.24
C ASP A 260 10.29 -1.24 13.88
N SER A 261 10.42 -0.72 12.66
CA SER A 261 9.62 0.40 12.19
C SER A 261 8.14 0.06 12.21
N THR A 262 7.34 0.97 12.76
CA THR A 262 5.89 0.95 12.48
C THR A 262 5.60 1.40 11.05
N LEU A 263 4.46 0.96 10.52
CA LEU A 263 3.92 1.43 9.26
C LEU A 263 2.62 2.20 9.53
N ALA A 264 2.48 3.36 8.92
CA ALA A 264 1.22 4.10 8.89
C ALA A 264 0.88 4.47 7.45
N ALA A 265 -0.39 4.37 7.07
CA ALA A 265 -0.82 4.69 5.72
C ALA A 265 -2.13 5.46 5.72
N TYR A 266 -2.17 6.51 4.92
CA TYR A 266 -3.40 7.17 4.52
C TYR A 266 -3.24 7.57 3.06
N TRP A 267 -3.99 6.92 2.17
CA TRP A 267 -3.82 7.09 0.73
C TRP A 267 -3.77 8.58 0.32
N PRO A 268 -2.78 9.00 -0.50
CA PRO A 268 -1.74 8.21 -1.19
C PRO A 268 -0.38 8.12 -0.45
N TYR A 269 -0.38 8.29 0.88
CA TYR A 269 0.83 8.38 1.70
C TYR A 269 1.08 7.13 2.53
N ILE A 270 2.36 6.78 2.69
CA ILE A 270 2.85 5.78 3.65
C ILE A 270 3.99 6.41 4.43
N VAL A 271 4.05 6.17 5.74
CA VAL A 271 5.12 6.67 6.60
C VAL A 271 5.72 5.51 7.39
N PHE A 272 7.05 5.48 7.46
CA PHE A 272 7.84 4.49 8.19
C PHE A 272 9.18 5.10 8.65
N GLN A 273 9.91 4.46 9.56
CA GLN A 273 11.28 4.81 9.89
C GLN A 273 12.26 4.06 9.01
N SER A 274 13.20 4.77 8.37
CA SER A 274 14.32 4.20 7.64
C SER A 274 15.37 3.59 8.59
N PRO A 275 16.32 2.78 8.10
CA PRO A 275 17.42 2.25 8.91
C PRO A 275 18.32 3.30 9.60
N ASN A 276 18.22 4.58 9.21
CA ASN A 276 18.95 5.69 9.83
C ASN A 276 18.11 6.45 10.88
N ALA A 277 16.99 5.87 11.32
CA ALA A 277 15.99 6.49 12.22
C ALA A 277 15.25 7.71 11.66
N ASP A 278 15.57 8.14 10.43
CA ASP A 278 14.80 9.16 9.70
C ASP A 278 13.39 8.64 9.41
N VAL A 279 12.38 9.48 9.65
CA VAL A 279 11.01 9.18 9.21
C VAL A 279 10.93 9.43 7.71
N GLU A 280 10.55 8.43 6.93
CA GLU A 280 10.32 8.54 5.48
C GLU A 280 8.83 8.59 5.16
N LEU A 281 8.46 9.56 4.33
CA LEU A 281 7.14 9.71 3.72
C LEU A 281 7.22 9.24 2.26
N LEU A 282 6.52 8.15 1.95
CA LEU A 282 6.26 7.74 0.58
C LEU A 282 4.99 8.39 0.06
N PHE A 283 5.03 8.81 -1.20
CA PHE A 283 3.90 9.38 -1.92
C PHE A 283 3.73 8.70 -3.27
N PHE A 284 2.47 8.40 -3.63
CA PHE A 284 2.10 7.88 -4.93
C PHE A 284 1.22 8.85 -5.71
N ASP A 285 1.73 9.36 -6.83
CA ASP A 285 1.00 10.28 -7.70
C ASP A 285 0.09 9.57 -8.72
N GLY A 286 0.07 8.23 -8.71
CA GLY A 286 -0.69 7.43 -9.66
C GLY A 286 0.05 7.00 -10.91
N ARG A 287 1.01 7.78 -11.40
CA ARG A 287 1.63 7.58 -12.72
C ARG A 287 3.04 7.05 -12.56
N ASN A 288 3.81 7.70 -11.72
CA ASN A 288 5.22 7.43 -11.50
C ASN A 288 5.42 6.32 -10.45
N PRO A 289 6.64 5.78 -10.36
CA PRO A 289 7.08 5.04 -9.17
C PRO A 289 6.80 5.84 -7.90
N TRP A 290 6.72 5.14 -6.77
CA TRP A 290 6.61 5.81 -5.48
C TRP A 290 7.81 6.73 -5.25
N THR A 291 7.55 7.92 -4.73
CA THR A 291 8.59 8.89 -4.37
C THR A 291 8.75 8.94 -2.85
N SER A 292 9.97 9.03 -2.35
CA SER A 292 10.26 9.18 -0.90
C SER A 292 10.71 10.61 -0.58
N THR A 293 10.27 11.12 0.57
CA THR A 293 10.73 12.36 1.19
C THR A 293 11.12 12.07 2.64
N ARG A 294 12.30 12.54 3.06
CA ARG A 294 12.74 12.41 4.45
C ARG A 294 12.15 13.52 5.31
N LEU A 295 11.57 13.12 6.44
CA LEU A 295 11.12 13.96 7.53
C LEU A 295 12.18 13.93 8.66
N PRO A 296 12.05 14.78 9.70
CA PRO A 296 12.95 14.75 10.84
C PRO A 296 13.07 13.37 11.48
N THR A 297 14.26 13.07 11.99
CA THR A 297 14.58 11.84 12.71
C THR A 297 13.68 11.66 13.93
N ALA A 298 13.24 10.43 14.18
CA ALA A 298 12.48 10.06 15.36
C ALA A 298 13.26 9.04 16.20
N ILE A 299 12.79 8.75 17.41
CA ILE A 299 13.40 7.72 18.27
C ILE A 299 13.15 6.35 17.62
N ASP A 300 14.14 5.45 17.63
CA ASP A 300 13.99 4.09 17.13
C ASP A 300 12.74 3.39 17.66
N GLY A 301 11.99 2.74 16.77
CA GLY A 301 10.74 2.04 17.11
C GLY A 301 9.57 2.98 17.42
N THR A 302 9.64 4.26 17.01
CA THR A 302 8.55 5.21 17.21
C THR A 302 7.25 4.70 16.56
N ARG A 303 6.15 4.86 17.29
CA ARG A 303 4.80 4.59 16.77
C ARG A 303 4.36 5.74 15.88
N LEU A 304 4.11 5.43 14.61
CA LEU A 304 3.75 6.40 13.59
C LEU A 304 2.24 6.34 13.34
N ALA A 305 1.65 7.49 13.08
CA ALA A 305 0.29 7.64 12.63
C ALA A 305 0.21 8.73 11.55
N VAL A 306 -0.64 8.50 10.55
CA VAL A 306 -0.91 9.46 9.48
C VAL A 306 -2.40 9.70 9.44
N VAL A 307 -2.80 10.95 9.60
CA VAL A 307 -4.21 11.34 9.59
C VAL A 307 -4.41 12.51 8.63
N PRO A 308 -5.42 12.46 7.74
CA PRO A 308 -5.76 13.59 6.90
C PRO A 308 -6.28 14.74 7.76
N THR A 309 -5.80 15.96 7.50
CA THR A 309 -6.34 17.16 8.15
C THR A 309 -7.57 17.72 7.42
N SER A 310 -7.78 17.31 6.16
CA SER A 310 -8.90 17.76 5.32
C SER A 310 -9.79 16.61 4.90
N ARG A 311 -11.11 16.85 4.95
CA ARG A 311 -12.14 15.90 4.51
C ARG A 311 -12.32 15.88 2.99
N SER A 312 -11.67 16.78 2.25
CA SER A 312 -11.87 16.91 0.80
C SER A 312 -10.97 15.96 0.00
N ALA A 313 -11.20 14.65 0.12
CA ALA A 313 -10.59 13.63 -0.74
C ALA A 313 -11.19 13.62 -2.17
N ASN A 314 -12.18 14.47 -2.45
CA ASN A 314 -13.00 14.45 -3.68
C ASN A 314 -12.22 14.81 -4.97
N ASN A 315 -10.98 15.30 -4.87
CA ASN A 315 -10.20 15.78 -6.01
C ASN A 315 -8.95 14.95 -6.33
N ILE A 316 -8.77 13.76 -5.73
CA ILE A 316 -7.70 12.85 -6.19
C ILE A 316 -8.26 12.05 -7.38
N THR A 317 -8.29 12.69 -8.55
CA THR A 317 -8.63 12.02 -9.81
C THR A 317 -7.40 11.35 -10.38
N TRP A 318 -7.42 10.02 -10.50
CA TRP A 318 -6.44 9.26 -11.24
C TRP A 318 -6.93 9.04 -12.67
N ASP A 319 -6.23 9.64 -13.64
CA ASP A 319 -6.38 9.25 -15.04
C ASP A 319 -5.46 8.04 -15.27
N GLY A 320 -6.06 6.86 -15.25
CA GLY A 320 -5.40 5.60 -15.60
C GLY A 320 -5.14 5.43 -17.08
#